data_AF-A0A1Z5L502-F1
#
_entry.id   AF-A0A1Z5L502-F1
#
_cell.length_a   1.000
_cell.length_b   1.000
_cell.length_c   1.000
_cell.angle_alpha   90.00
_cell.angle_beta   90.00
_cell.angle_gamma   90.00
#
_symmetry.space_group_name_H-M   'P 1'
#
loop_
_entity.id
_entity.type
_entity.pdbx_description
1 polymer ?
#
loop_
_entity_poly.entity_id
_entity_poly.type
_entity_poly.pdbx_seq_one_letter_code
_entity_poly.pdbx_strand_id
1 'polypeptide(L)'
;MLKGTVDAVKQEQASVMQKASDQEALEVSRAVEKMSEEWTNLKQVYAERHSRWLKTREFWQTFDSSIRSLNLWMEEMETILVQCRLPNGDLDIELSQKHQESMEKQVSEKMPHFENVKSMTKQIMDQCSAADGVLLQQKLDNLVRRWKAVLSELQSRRERLAIDSSRSEQVREDLSELKAWLLEVEGLLNHKFEDEDSIAVAKEKLETMKKCEGETRSKRSNLLSVILGGSTVKPKDVEALEERFQKAITELTTATRSLEESIEPMEKLLEATEAEQHKLCSTRKDVEKLLAARLLGEDAPAVDVNEDVLLKHGAELQGLEEKAAEIEKRIPLMPLVRKKVDHLVDSWNAIQQIVSRIGPPLSLVIDFQPSTCGVAAPAIPSLDGYSRQWNDLANELEKWLRKWEAELEGQQVDFCNEAAISAAVDNIKVRSLFVDKISLRGKEKQELTGKLDQCWYNNRRLG
;
A
#
# COMPACT_ATOMS: atom_id res chain seq x y z
N MET A 1 5.50 -84.36 -46.83
CA MET A 1 5.13 -85.69 -47.36
C MET A 1 5.48 -85.84 -48.84
N LEU A 2 5.06 -84.94 -49.74
CA LEU A 2 5.32 -85.06 -51.20
C LEU A 2 6.80 -85.08 -51.63
N LYS A 3 7.70 -84.38 -50.92
CA LYS A 3 9.14 -84.37 -51.22
C LYS A 3 9.74 -85.78 -51.23
N GLY A 4 9.45 -86.57 -50.20
CA GLY A 4 9.96 -87.93 -50.07
C GLY A 4 9.45 -88.87 -51.16
N THR A 5 8.20 -88.70 -51.60
CA THR A 5 7.61 -89.48 -52.70
C THR A 5 8.25 -89.13 -54.04
N VAL A 6 8.48 -87.85 -54.34
CA VAL A 6 9.16 -87.43 -55.58
C VAL A 6 10.61 -87.90 -55.61
N ASP A 7 11.31 -87.84 -54.47
CA ASP A 7 12.69 -88.31 -54.36
C ASP A 7 12.76 -89.85 -54.51
N ALA A 8 11.78 -90.59 -53.97
CA ALA A 8 11.66 -92.04 -54.15
C ALA A 8 11.39 -92.44 -55.61
N VAL A 9 10.47 -91.75 -56.31
CA VAL A 9 10.19 -92.02 -57.74
C VAL A 9 11.43 -91.76 -58.62
N LYS A 10 12.24 -90.73 -58.30
CA LYS A 10 13.51 -90.49 -58.99
C LYS A 10 14.55 -91.58 -58.72
N GLN A 11 14.58 -92.13 -57.50
CA GLN A 11 15.47 -93.23 -57.15
C GLN A 11 15.04 -94.55 -57.84
N GLU A 12 13.74 -94.78 -57.98
CA GLU A 12 13.19 -95.95 -58.64
C GLU A 12 13.33 -95.86 -60.17
N GLN A 13 13.20 -94.67 -60.75
CA GLN A 13 13.57 -94.39 -62.16
C GLN A 13 14.98 -94.87 -62.48
N ALA A 14 15.96 -94.53 -61.63
CA ALA A 14 17.35 -94.95 -61.83
C ALA A 14 17.52 -96.49 -61.84
N SER A 15 16.66 -97.21 -61.10
CA SER A 15 16.65 -98.68 -61.08
C SER A 15 15.92 -99.29 -62.29
N VAL A 16 14.85 -98.65 -62.78
CA VAL A 16 14.07 -99.10 -63.96
C VAL A 16 14.86 -98.88 -65.26
N MET A 17 15.61 -97.77 -65.35
CA MET A 17 16.45 -97.46 -66.51
C MET A 17 17.58 -98.48 -66.77
N GLN A 18 17.99 -99.27 -65.76
CA GLN A 18 18.97 -100.36 -65.95
C GLN A 18 18.37 -101.65 -66.53
N LYS A 19 17.04 -101.81 -66.51
CA LYS A 19 16.36 -103.09 -66.78
C LYS A 19 15.34 -103.03 -67.93
N ALA A 20 14.96 -101.84 -68.39
CA ALA A 20 13.92 -101.63 -69.41
C ALA A 20 14.49 -101.53 -70.83
N SER A 21 13.63 -101.68 -71.85
CA SER A 21 13.99 -101.39 -73.24
C SER A 21 14.19 -99.89 -73.48
N ASP A 22 14.95 -99.51 -74.52
CA ASP A 22 15.27 -98.10 -74.80
C ASP A 22 14.03 -97.21 -74.94
N GLN A 23 12.94 -97.74 -75.52
CA GLN A 23 11.68 -97.03 -75.70
C GLN A 23 10.98 -96.76 -74.36
N GLU A 24 10.88 -97.77 -73.50
CA GLU A 24 10.24 -97.68 -72.18
C GLU A 24 11.03 -96.78 -71.23
N ALA A 25 12.37 -96.85 -71.28
CA ALA A 25 13.25 -95.98 -70.51
C ALA A 25 13.07 -94.49 -70.90
N LEU A 26 12.80 -94.20 -72.17
CA LEU A 26 12.60 -92.86 -72.69
C LEU A 26 11.21 -92.28 -72.35
N GLU A 27 10.19 -93.13 -72.22
CA GLU A 27 8.86 -92.75 -71.73
C GLU A 27 8.85 -92.49 -70.22
N VAL A 28 9.49 -93.37 -69.43
CA VAL A 28 9.64 -93.19 -67.98
C VAL A 28 10.46 -91.93 -67.68
N SER A 29 11.52 -91.66 -68.45
CA SER A 29 12.32 -90.43 -68.28
C SER A 29 11.52 -89.17 -68.54
N ARG A 30 10.74 -89.11 -69.63
CA ARG A 30 9.85 -87.98 -69.92
C ARG A 30 8.81 -87.77 -68.82
N ALA A 31 8.23 -88.84 -68.27
CA ALA A 31 7.25 -88.75 -67.20
C ALA A 31 7.87 -88.20 -65.89
N VAL A 32 9.09 -88.65 -65.54
CA VAL A 32 9.78 -88.17 -64.34
C VAL A 32 10.33 -86.75 -64.51
N GLU A 33 10.77 -86.36 -65.70
CA GLU A 33 11.12 -84.98 -66.02
C GLU A 33 9.93 -84.04 -65.85
N LYS A 34 8.77 -84.39 -66.42
CA LYS A 34 7.52 -83.63 -66.26
C LYS A 34 7.10 -83.53 -64.79
N MET A 35 7.12 -84.65 -64.05
CA MET A 35 6.83 -84.64 -62.61
C MET A 35 7.83 -83.75 -61.84
N SER A 36 9.11 -83.77 -62.23
CA SER A 36 10.14 -82.92 -61.62
C SER A 36 9.89 -81.44 -61.90
N GLU A 37 9.45 -81.07 -63.10
CA GLU A 37 9.08 -79.71 -63.49
C GLU A 37 7.84 -79.22 -62.74
N GLU A 38 6.78 -80.04 -62.67
CA GLU A 38 5.58 -79.74 -61.89
C GLU A 38 5.90 -79.58 -60.41
N TRP A 39 6.81 -80.40 -59.88
CA TRP A 39 7.28 -80.31 -58.49
C TRP A 39 8.10 -79.03 -58.23
N THR A 40 8.97 -78.61 -59.16
CA THR A 40 9.71 -77.35 -59.01
C THR A 40 8.78 -76.15 -59.09
N ASN A 41 7.81 -76.15 -60.02
CA ASN A 41 6.79 -75.12 -60.12
C ASN A 41 5.95 -75.03 -58.84
N LEU A 42 5.46 -76.16 -58.32
CA LEU A 42 4.69 -76.19 -57.08
C LEU A 42 5.50 -75.65 -55.88
N LYS A 43 6.79 -75.99 -55.75
CA LYS A 43 7.66 -75.42 -54.72
C LYS A 43 7.79 -73.91 -54.86
N GLN A 44 7.97 -73.42 -56.07
CA GLN A 44 8.09 -71.98 -56.33
C GLN A 44 6.80 -71.25 -55.93
N VAL A 45 5.64 -71.72 -56.41
CA VAL A 45 4.33 -71.15 -56.08
C VAL A 45 4.09 -71.19 -54.56
N TYR A 46 4.42 -72.29 -53.90
CA TYR A 46 4.33 -72.40 -52.45
C TYR A 46 5.25 -71.39 -51.74
N ALA A 47 6.51 -71.28 -52.16
CA ALA A 47 7.48 -70.36 -51.56
C ALA A 47 7.03 -68.90 -51.74
N GLU A 48 6.53 -68.53 -52.91
CA GLU A 48 5.97 -67.21 -53.19
C GLU A 48 4.74 -66.93 -52.32
N ARG A 49 3.78 -67.87 -52.25
CA ARG A 49 2.58 -67.73 -51.42
C ARG A 49 2.91 -67.63 -49.93
N HIS A 50 3.84 -68.46 -49.46
CA HIS A 50 4.30 -68.45 -48.07
C HIS A 50 5.02 -67.14 -47.74
N SER A 51 5.88 -66.64 -48.63
CA SER A 51 6.55 -65.34 -48.47
C SER A 51 5.55 -64.18 -48.42
N ARG A 52 4.54 -64.18 -49.31
CA ARG A 52 3.46 -63.16 -49.28
C ARG A 52 2.68 -63.22 -47.97
N TRP A 53 2.34 -64.42 -47.50
CA TRP A 53 1.64 -64.59 -46.22
C TRP A 53 2.46 -64.07 -45.04
N LEU A 54 3.76 -64.38 -44.98
CA LEU A 54 4.65 -63.88 -43.92
C LEU A 54 4.70 -62.35 -43.90
N LYS A 55 4.93 -61.71 -45.05
CA LYS A 55 4.96 -60.24 -45.16
C LYS A 55 3.64 -59.60 -44.74
N THR A 56 2.52 -60.18 -45.18
CA THR A 56 1.18 -59.69 -44.83
C THR A 56 0.95 -59.82 -43.33
N ARG A 57 1.31 -60.96 -42.72
CA ARG A 57 1.19 -61.19 -41.29
C ARG A 57 2.01 -60.20 -40.47
N GLU A 58 3.26 -59.95 -40.83
CA GLU A 58 4.13 -58.97 -40.17
C GLU A 58 3.53 -57.57 -40.24
N PHE A 59 3.07 -57.16 -41.42
CA PHE A 59 2.40 -55.87 -41.61
C PHE A 59 1.16 -55.71 -40.72
N TRP A 60 0.31 -56.73 -40.63
CA TRP A 60 -0.84 -56.75 -39.72
C TRP A 60 -0.43 -56.65 -38.25
N GLN A 61 0.63 -57.35 -37.82
CA GLN A 61 1.13 -57.26 -36.45
C GLN A 61 1.65 -55.85 -36.12
N THR A 62 2.36 -55.21 -37.06
CA THR A 62 2.80 -53.83 -36.91
C THR A 62 1.62 -52.87 -36.86
N PHE A 63 0.60 -53.07 -37.70
CA PHE A 63 -0.61 -52.24 -37.69
C PHE A 63 -1.34 -52.33 -36.35
N ASP A 64 -1.59 -53.56 -35.90
CA ASP A 64 -2.35 -53.88 -34.69
C ASP A 64 -1.66 -53.37 -33.42
N SER A 65 -0.33 -53.47 -33.35
CA SER A 65 0.44 -52.86 -32.27
C SER A 65 0.44 -51.32 -32.32
N SER A 66 0.58 -50.73 -33.51
CA SER A 66 0.58 -49.27 -33.69
C SER A 66 -0.77 -48.64 -33.34
N ILE A 67 -1.88 -49.23 -33.79
CA ILE A 67 -3.22 -48.72 -33.51
C ILE A 67 -3.60 -48.90 -32.03
N ARG A 68 -3.19 -50.00 -31.38
CA ARG A 68 -3.40 -50.17 -29.93
C ARG A 68 -2.61 -49.16 -29.12
N SER A 69 -1.33 -48.96 -29.44
CA SER A 69 -0.50 -47.95 -28.76
C SER A 69 -1.08 -46.54 -28.92
N LEU A 70 -1.57 -46.19 -30.11
CA LEU A 70 -2.17 -44.89 -30.35
C LEU A 70 -3.50 -44.71 -29.60
N ASN A 71 -4.36 -45.74 -29.55
CA ASN A 71 -5.61 -45.66 -28.79
C ASN A 71 -5.38 -45.50 -27.29
N LEU A 72 -4.43 -46.24 -26.71
CA LEU A 72 -4.07 -46.11 -25.30
C LEU A 72 -3.61 -44.68 -24.98
N TRP A 73 -2.72 -44.13 -25.81
CA TRP A 73 -2.28 -42.75 -25.64
C TRP A 73 -3.43 -41.74 -25.79
N MET A 74 -4.35 -41.95 -26.74
CA MET A 74 -5.53 -41.10 -26.90
C MET A 74 -6.42 -41.14 -25.65
N GLU A 75 -6.64 -42.31 -25.05
CA GLU A 75 -7.42 -42.47 -23.82
C GLU A 75 -6.77 -41.76 -22.63
N GLU A 76 -5.44 -41.86 -22.50
CA GLU A 76 -4.67 -41.13 -21.49
C GLU A 76 -4.81 -39.62 -21.66
N MET A 77 -4.66 -39.11 -22.88
CA MET A 77 -4.80 -37.68 -23.18
C MET A 77 -6.23 -37.18 -22.92
N GLU A 78 -7.24 -37.92 -23.35
CA GLU A 78 -8.66 -37.60 -23.09
C GLU A 78 -8.95 -37.59 -21.59
N THR A 79 -8.37 -38.52 -20.82
CA THR A 79 -8.51 -38.56 -19.36
C THR A 79 -7.91 -37.32 -18.70
N ILE A 80 -6.71 -36.89 -19.11
CA ILE A 80 -6.08 -35.66 -18.60
C ILE A 80 -6.93 -34.44 -18.94
N LEU A 81 -7.49 -34.35 -20.16
CA LEU A 81 -8.38 -33.26 -20.56
C LEU A 81 -9.62 -33.16 -19.66
N VAL A 82 -10.21 -34.30 -19.29
CA VAL A 82 -11.35 -34.34 -18.36
C VAL A 82 -10.94 -33.93 -16.95
N GLN A 83 -9.78 -34.39 -16.46
CA GLN A 83 -9.27 -34.02 -15.13
C GLN A 83 -8.91 -32.54 -15.00
N CYS A 84 -8.59 -31.86 -16.11
CA CYS A 84 -8.31 -30.43 -16.15
C CYS A 84 -9.59 -29.56 -16.14
N ARG A 85 -10.76 -30.15 -15.88
CA ARG A 85 -12.04 -29.44 -15.77
C ARG A 85 -12.59 -29.53 -14.36
N LEU A 86 -13.16 -28.43 -13.90
CA LEU A 86 -13.86 -28.31 -12.63
C LEU A 86 -15.25 -28.96 -12.71
N PRO A 87 -15.90 -29.30 -11.57
CA PRO A 87 -17.22 -29.92 -11.55
C PRO A 87 -18.33 -29.10 -12.25
N ASN A 88 -18.16 -27.78 -12.33
CA ASN A 88 -19.06 -26.87 -13.03
C ASN A 88 -18.80 -26.80 -14.56
N GLY A 89 -17.81 -27.54 -15.07
CA GLY A 89 -17.42 -27.57 -16.48
C GLY A 89 -16.35 -26.55 -16.87
N ASP A 90 -15.98 -25.64 -15.97
CA ASP A 90 -14.93 -24.64 -16.22
C ASP A 90 -13.54 -25.28 -16.28
N LEU A 91 -12.58 -24.54 -16.83
CA LEU A 91 -11.20 -25.00 -16.92
C LEU A 91 -10.54 -24.80 -15.55
N ASP A 92 -9.94 -25.86 -15.02
CA ASP A 92 -9.05 -25.74 -13.88
C ASP A 92 -7.74 -25.13 -14.38
N ILE A 93 -7.53 -23.85 -14.12
CA ILE A 93 -6.39 -23.08 -14.64
C ILE A 93 -5.05 -23.68 -14.16
N GLU A 94 -4.95 -24.09 -12.89
CA GLU A 94 -3.70 -24.56 -12.30
C GLU A 94 -3.28 -25.91 -12.88
N LEU A 95 -4.20 -26.88 -12.88
CA LEU A 95 -3.95 -28.19 -13.49
C LEU A 95 -3.74 -28.05 -15.01
N SER A 96 -4.48 -27.14 -15.65
CA SER A 96 -4.34 -26.89 -17.07
C SER A 96 -2.99 -26.28 -17.43
N GLN A 97 -2.46 -25.33 -16.65
CA GLN A 97 -1.13 -24.80 -16.90
C GLN A 97 -0.07 -25.89 -16.72
N LYS A 98 -0.18 -26.69 -15.66
CA LYS A 98 0.77 -27.77 -15.35
C LYS A 98 0.92 -28.79 -16.48
N HIS A 99 -0.18 -29.17 -17.12
CA HIS A 99 -0.18 -30.22 -18.14
C HIS A 99 -0.04 -29.71 -19.58
N GLN A 100 -0.22 -28.40 -19.86
CA GLN A 100 -0.34 -27.88 -21.23
C GLN A 100 0.88 -28.21 -22.10
N GLU A 101 2.07 -27.81 -21.66
CA GLU A 101 3.30 -27.95 -22.44
C GLU A 101 3.64 -29.43 -22.71
N SER A 102 3.49 -30.28 -21.69
CA SER A 102 3.70 -31.72 -21.83
C SER A 102 2.77 -32.34 -22.86
N MET A 103 1.50 -31.94 -22.87
CA MET A 103 0.51 -32.47 -23.82
C MET A 103 0.79 -32.00 -25.25
N GLU A 104 1.15 -30.73 -25.47
CA GLU A 104 1.51 -30.22 -26.79
C GLU A 104 2.76 -30.90 -27.36
N LYS A 105 3.75 -31.17 -26.51
CA LYS A 105 4.93 -31.96 -26.87
C LYS A 105 4.56 -33.38 -27.28
N GLN A 106 3.76 -34.07 -26.47
CA GLN A 106 3.31 -35.43 -26.77
C GLN A 106 2.50 -35.51 -28.07
N VAL A 107 1.64 -34.54 -28.36
CA VAL A 107 0.92 -34.45 -29.64
C VAL A 107 1.90 -34.37 -30.81
N SER A 108 2.92 -33.51 -30.70
CA SER A 108 3.94 -33.34 -31.73
C SER A 108 4.72 -34.63 -31.97
N GLU A 109 5.07 -35.35 -30.90
CA GLU A 109 5.73 -36.65 -30.95
C GLU A 109 4.84 -37.75 -31.56
N LYS A 110 3.53 -37.72 -31.32
CA LYS A 110 2.57 -38.74 -31.79
C LYS A 110 2.02 -38.48 -33.19
N MET A 111 2.17 -37.27 -33.73
CA MET A 111 1.69 -36.91 -35.07
C MET A 111 2.22 -37.85 -36.18
N PRO A 112 3.52 -38.21 -36.24
CA PRO A 112 4.02 -39.15 -37.24
C PRO A 112 3.43 -40.56 -37.08
N HIS A 113 3.19 -41.01 -35.83
CA HIS A 113 2.57 -42.30 -35.56
C HIS A 113 1.11 -42.33 -36.02
N PHE A 114 0.36 -41.24 -35.82
CA PHE A 114 -1.01 -41.09 -36.31
C PHE A 114 -1.09 -41.14 -37.85
N GLU A 115 -0.19 -40.43 -38.55
CA GLU A 115 -0.15 -40.49 -40.02
C GLU A 115 0.28 -41.87 -40.55
N ASN A 116 1.20 -42.55 -39.85
CA ASN A 116 1.55 -43.93 -40.17
C ASN A 116 0.35 -44.87 -40.02
N VAL A 117 -0.40 -44.80 -38.91
CA VAL A 117 -1.61 -45.62 -38.70
C VAL A 117 -2.66 -45.33 -39.78
N LYS A 118 -2.85 -44.07 -40.18
CA LYS A 118 -3.75 -43.70 -41.30
C LYS A 118 -3.30 -44.33 -42.62
N SER A 119 -2.01 -44.27 -42.94
CA SER A 119 -1.44 -44.88 -44.14
C SER A 119 -1.62 -46.41 -44.14
N MET A 120 -1.28 -47.06 -43.03
CA MET A 120 -1.44 -48.51 -42.87
C MET A 120 -2.91 -48.93 -42.99
N THR A 121 -3.83 -48.18 -42.39
CA THR A 121 -5.27 -48.48 -42.48
C THR A 121 -5.75 -48.46 -43.93
N LYS A 122 -5.31 -47.48 -44.73
CA LYS A 122 -5.64 -47.41 -46.16
C LYS A 122 -5.09 -48.61 -46.95
N GLN A 123 -3.83 -48.94 -46.75
CA GLN A 123 -3.20 -50.10 -47.41
C GLN A 123 -3.87 -51.43 -47.05
N ILE A 124 -4.37 -51.55 -45.83
CA ILE A 124 -5.15 -52.71 -45.38
C ILE A 124 -6.51 -52.76 -46.05
N MET A 125 -7.22 -51.63 -46.12
CA MET A 125 -8.53 -51.56 -46.76
C MET A 125 -8.48 -51.99 -48.23
N ASP A 126 -7.40 -51.68 -48.94
CA ASP A 126 -7.18 -52.10 -50.33
C ASP A 126 -7.03 -53.64 -50.50
N GLN A 127 -6.71 -54.36 -49.42
CA GLN A 127 -6.49 -55.80 -49.40
C GLN A 127 -7.66 -56.59 -48.77
N CYS A 128 -8.61 -55.88 -48.16
CA CYS A 128 -9.73 -56.46 -47.43
C CYS A 128 -10.98 -56.62 -48.31
N SER A 129 -11.96 -57.38 -47.81
CA SER A 129 -13.28 -57.41 -48.43
C SER A 129 -13.93 -56.02 -48.35
N ALA A 130 -14.87 -55.71 -49.27
CA ALA A 130 -15.57 -54.42 -49.24
C ALA A 130 -16.29 -54.16 -47.91
N ALA A 131 -16.84 -55.21 -47.28
CA ALA A 131 -17.51 -55.09 -45.98
C ALA A 131 -16.52 -54.74 -44.86
N ASP A 132 -15.36 -55.41 -44.80
CA ASP A 132 -14.32 -55.12 -43.81
C ASP A 132 -13.69 -53.75 -44.03
N GLY A 133 -13.53 -53.34 -45.29
CA GLY A 133 -13.05 -52.01 -45.68
C GLY A 133 -13.95 -50.89 -45.14
N VAL A 134 -15.28 -51.04 -45.27
CA VAL A 134 -16.23 -50.07 -44.69
C VAL A 134 -16.10 -49.98 -43.17
N LEU A 135 -15.96 -51.12 -42.47
CA LEU A 135 -15.81 -51.12 -41.01
C LEU A 135 -14.49 -50.47 -40.58
N LEU A 136 -13.39 -50.73 -41.29
CA LEU A 136 -12.09 -50.09 -41.03
C LEU A 136 -12.13 -48.59 -41.30
N GLN A 137 -12.82 -48.15 -42.36
CA GLN A 137 -13.00 -46.74 -42.64
C GLN A 137 -13.75 -46.04 -41.50
N GLN A 138 -14.83 -46.63 -40.97
CA GLN A 138 -15.56 -46.08 -39.82
C GLN A 138 -14.67 -45.95 -38.57
N LYS A 139 -13.83 -46.94 -38.30
CA LYS A 139 -12.86 -46.89 -37.19
C LYS A 139 -11.82 -45.80 -37.40
N LEU A 140 -11.32 -45.65 -38.63
CA LEU A 140 -10.38 -44.59 -39.00
C LEU A 140 -10.99 -43.21 -38.82
N ASP A 141 -12.22 -43.01 -39.30
CA ASP A 141 -12.94 -41.75 -39.17
C ASP A 141 -13.18 -41.40 -37.70
N ASN A 142 -13.46 -42.40 -36.86
CA ASN A 142 -13.57 -42.22 -35.42
C ASN A 142 -12.25 -41.77 -34.78
N LEU A 143 -11.14 -42.43 -35.13
CA LEU A 143 -9.82 -42.07 -34.64
C LEU A 143 -9.41 -40.65 -35.08
N VAL A 144 -9.65 -40.31 -36.35
CA VAL A 144 -9.38 -38.97 -36.89
C VAL A 144 -10.22 -37.91 -36.17
N ARG A 145 -11.48 -38.21 -35.87
CA ARG A 145 -12.37 -37.30 -35.14
C ARG A 145 -11.86 -37.04 -33.72
N ARG A 146 -11.51 -38.11 -32.99
CA ARG A 146 -10.95 -37.99 -31.63
C ARG A 146 -9.63 -37.21 -31.64
N TRP A 147 -8.73 -37.51 -32.57
CA TRP A 147 -7.47 -36.78 -32.74
C TRP A 147 -7.70 -35.28 -32.96
N LYS A 148 -8.61 -34.92 -33.87
CA LYS A 148 -8.99 -33.51 -34.09
C LYS A 148 -9.61 -32.86 -32.86
N ALA A 149 -10.42 -33.59 -32.09
CA ALA A 149 -11.00 -33.09 -30.85
C ALA A 149 -9.91 -32.76 -29.81
N VAL A 150 -8.92 -33.64 -29.63
CA VAL A 150 -7.77 -33.39 -28.75
C VAL A 150 -6.99 -32.14 -29.18
N LEU A 151 -6.70 -31.99 -30.48
CA LEU A 151 -6.02 -30.80 -30.99
C LEU A 151 -6.81 -29.51 -30.75
N SER A 152 -8.11 -29.53 -31.05
CA SER A 152 -9.00 -28.38 -30.87
C SER A 152 -9.12 -27.99 -29.40
N GLU A 153 -9.23 -28.98 -28.51
CA GLU A 153 -9.33 -28.74 -27.07
C GLU A 153 -8.03 -28.17 -26.51
N LEU A 154 -6.87 -28.71 -26.90
CA LEU A 154 -5.57 -28.17 -26.49
C LEU A 154 -5.35 -26.73 -26.96
N GLN A 155 -5.75 -26.42 -28.20
CA GLN A 155 -5.67 -25.05 -28.71
C GLN A 155 -6.59 -24.10 -27.93
N SER A 156 -7.87 -24.47 -27.77
CA SER A 156 -8.84 -23.68 -27.01
C SER A 156 -8.37 -23.45 -25.57
N ARG A 157 -7.82 -24.49 -24.93
CA ARG A 157 -7.23 -24.40 -23.60
C ARG A 157 -6.05 -23.43 -23.56
N ARG A 158 -5.12 -23.50 -24.52
CA ARG A 158 -3.99 -22.56 -24.61
C ARG A 158 -4.45 -21.10 -24.71
N GLU A 159 -5.43 -20.84 -25.56
CA GLU A 159 -5.99 -19.48 -25.74
C GLU A 159 -6.61 -18.97 -24.44
N ARG A 160 -7.37 -19.82 -23.73
CA ARG A 160 -7.95 -19.48 -22.42
C ARG A 160 -6.88 -19.23 -21.36
N LEU A 161 -5.83 -20.05 -21.32
CA LEU A 161 -4.71 -19.87 -20.40
C LEU A 161 -3.94 -18.58 -20.66
N ALA A 162 -3.77 -18.20 -21.93
CA ALA A 162 -3.13 -16.93 -22.31
C ALA A 162 -3.97 -15.72 -21.86
N ILE A 163 -5.29 -15.76 -22.07
CA ILE A 163 -6.22 -14.73 -21.59
C ILE A 163 -6.15 -14.61 -20.08
N ASP A 164 -6.17 -15.74 -19.35
CA ASP A 164 -6.12 -15.73 -17.89
C ASP A 164 -4.78 -15.20 -17.36
N SER A 165 -3.65 -15.57 -18.00
CA SER A 165 -2.33 -15.03 -17.66
C SER A 165 -2.26 -13.52 -17.84
N SER A 166 -2.72 -13.01 -18.98
CA SER A 166 -2.76 -11.57 -19.26
C SER A 166 -3.67 -10.83 -18.28
N ARG A 167 -4.84 -11.38 -17.96
CA ARG A 167 -5.75 -10.84 -16.95
C ARG A 167 -5.08 -10.80 -15.57
N SER A 168 -4.37 -11.86 -15.20
CA SER A 168 -3.67 -11.96 -13.92
C SER A 168 -2.53 -10.93 -13.80
N GLU A 169 -1.79 -10.69 -14.88
CA GLU A 169 -0.80 -9.62 -14.94
C GLU A 169 -1.43 -8.24 -14.81
N GLN A 170 -2.51 -7.96 -15.55
CA GLN A 170 -3.23 -6.69 -15.43
C GLN A 170 -3.72 -6.45 -14.01
N VAL A 171 -4.34 -7.45 -13.37
CA VAL A 171 -4.81 -7.33 -11.97
C VAL A 171 -3.65 -7.05 -11.01
N ARG A 172 -2.46 -7.63 -11.26
CA ARG A 172 -1.28 -7.42 -10.43
C ARG A 172 -0.75 -5.99 -10.57
N GLU A 173 -0.72 -5.47 -11.79
CA GLU A 173 -0.34 -4.08 -12.09
C GLU A 173 -1.33 -3.10 -11.46
N ASP A 174 -2.63 -3.30 -11.70
CA ASP A 174 -3.71 -2.49 -11.14
C ASP A 174 -3.67 -2.46 -9.60
N LEU A 175 -3.42 -3.61 -8.98
CA LEU A 175 -3.25 -3.72 -7.52
C LEU A 175 -2.02 -2.97 -7.01
N SER A 176 -0.90 -3.08 -7.73
CA SER A 176 0.34 -2.39 -7.37
C SER A 176 0.15 -0.87 -7.45
N GLU A 177 -0.42 -0.39 -8.55
CA GLU A 177 -0.75 1.02 -8.73
C GLU A 177 -1.72 1.55 -7.68
N LEU A 178 -2.75 0.76 -7.35
CA LEU A 178 -3.74 1.13 -6.35
C LEU A 178 -3.10 1.23 -4.96
N LYS A 179 -2.25 0.26 -4.59
CA LYS A 179 -1.51 0.29 -3.32
C LYS A 179 -0.55 1.47 -3.24
N ALA A 180 0.18 1.77 -4.31
CA ALA A 180 1.08 2.92 -4.35
C ALA A 180 0.33 4.24 -4.18
N TRP A 181 -0.80 4.40 -4.88
CA TRP A 181 -1.66 5.57 -4.74
C TRP A 181 -2.24 5.70 -3.32
N LEU A 182 -2.67 4.58 -2.71
CA LEU A 182 -3.16 4.59 -1.33
C LEU A 182 -2.07 5.04 -0.35
N LEU A 183 -0.84 4.57 -0.51
CA LEU A 183 0.29 4.99 0.32
C LEU A 183 0.61 6.48 0.14
N GLU A 184 0.52 7.00 -1.09
CA GLU A 184 0.68 8.43 -1.38
C GLU A 184 -0.40 9.27 -0.68
N VAL A 185 -1.66 8.88 -0.80
CA VAL A 185 -2.79 9.57 -0.13
C VAL A 185 -2.66 9.50 1.40
N GLU A 186 -2.37 8.32 1.95
CA GLU A 186 -2.13 8.16 3.40
C GLU A 186 -0.96 9.03 3.88
N GLY A 187 0.10 9.15 3.07
CA GLY A 187 1.24 10.04 3.35
C GLY A 187 0.86 11.52 3.35
N LEU A 188 0.09 11.96 2.35
CA LEU A 188 -0.42 13.34 2.27
C LEU A 188 -1.32 13.67 3.46
N LEU A 189 -2.21 12.75 3.84
CA LEU A 189 -3.12 12.90 4.97
C LEU A 189 -2.39 12.95 6.31
N ASN A 190 -1.31 12.19 6.47
CA ASN A 190 -0.56 12.12 7.72
C ASN A 190 0.50 13.23 7.87
N HIS A 191 0.85 13.93 6.79
CA HIS A 191 1.83 15.02 6.84
C HIS A 191 1.31 16.22 7.64
N LYS A 192 2.05 16.60 8.68
CA LYS A 192 1.82 17.79 9.49
C LYS A 192 2.79 18.89 9.06
N PHE A 193 2.29 20.11 8.95
CA PHE A 193 3.12 21.28 8.64
C PHE A 193 4.13 21.55 9.77
N GLU A 194 5.39 21.74 9.40
CA GLU A 194 6.50 22.06 10.30
C GLU A 194 6.73 23.59 10.43
N ASP A 195 7.62 23.99 11.36
CA ASP A 195 7.86 25.40 11.72
C ASP A 195 8.35 26.29 10.56
N GLU A 196 8.97 25.69 9.54
CA GLU A 196 9.50 26.38 8.36
C GLU A 196 8.56 26.34 7.14
N ASP A 197 7.45 25.60 7.22
CA ASP A 197 6.56 25.42 6.08
C ASP A 197 5.80 26.71 5.76
N SER A 198 5.95 27.16 4.51
CA SER A 198 5.28 28.34 4.01
C SER A 198 3.90 28.03 3.44
N ILE A 199 3.09 29.07 3.23
CA ILE A 199 1.79 28.94 2.54
C ILE A 199 1.97 28.38 1.12
N ALA A 200 3.14 28.58 0.49
CA ALA A 200 3.45 27.96 -0.80
C ALA A 200 3.53 26.43 -0.72
N VAL A 201 4.07 25.86 0.36
CA VAL A 201 4.11 24.40 0.59
C VAL A 201 2.70 23.86 0.81
N ALA A 202 1.85 24.59 1.55
CA ALA A 202 0.44 24.24 1.72
C ALA A 202 -0.33 24.25 0.39
N LYS A 203 -0.03 25.21 -0.49
CA LYS A 203 -0.60 25.26 -1.85
C LYS A 203 -0.11 24.10 -2.72
N GLU A 204 1.18 23.78 -2.68
CA GLU A 204 1.72 22.62 -3.41
C GLU A 204 1.06 21.32 -2.94
N LYS A 205 0.94 21.13 -1.62
CA LYS A 205 0.22 19.99 -1.03
C LYS A 205 -1.24 19.95 -1.46
N LEU A 206 -1.91 21.09 -1.53
CA LEU A 206 -3.29 21.15 -2.00
C LEU A 206 -3.39 20.71 -3.47
N GLU A 207 -2.49 21.17 -4.33
CA GLU A 207 -2.48 20.77 -5.74
C GLU A 207 -2.22 19.26 -5.90
N THR A 208 -1.32 18.68 -5.10
CA THR A 208 -1.10 17.22 -5.12
C THR A 208 -2.32 16.45 -4.60
N MET A 209 -2.98 16.92 -3.54
CA MET A 209 -4.22 16.30 -3.05
C MET A 209 -5.34 16.37 -4.10
N LYS A 210 -5.53 17.50 -4.78
CA LYS A 210 -6.47 17.64 -5.91
C LYS A 210 -6.16 16.72 -7.07
N LYS A 211 -4.88 16.55 -7.38
CA LYS A 211 -4.44 15.60 -8.41
C LYS A 211 -4.85 14.18 -8.02
N CYS A 212 -4.56 13.76 -6.78
CA CYS A 212 -4.98 12.45 -6.28
C CYS A 212 -6.50 12.28 -6.31
N GLU A 213 -7.28 13.32 -6.00
CA GLU A 213 -8.74 13.31 -6.13
C GLU A 213 -9.20 13.07 -7.57
N GLY A 214 -8.57 13.75 -8.54
CA GLY A 214 -8.83 13.55 -9.97
C GLY A 214 -8.56 12.12 -10.44
N GLU A 215 -7.56 11.46 -9.84
CA GLU A 215 -7.21 10.07 -10.14
C GLU A 215 -8.17 9.03 -9.53
N THR A 216 -9.02 9.43 -8.57
CA THR A 216 -9.95 8.54 -7.84
C THR A 216 -10.79 7.67 -8.77
N ARG A 217 -11.29 8.23 -9.88
CA ARG A 217 -12.08 7.46 -10.86
C ARG A 217 -11.27 6.35 -11.49
N SER A 218 -10.04 6.65 -11.89
CA SER A 218 -9.12 5.67 -12.47
C SER A 218 -8.80 4.58 -11.46
N LYS A 219 -8.45 4.95 -10.23
CA LYS A 219 -8.14 4.00 -9.15
C LYS A 219 -9.33 3.15 -8.72
N ARG A 220 -10.56 3.67 -8.84
CA ARG A 220 -11.79 2.86 -8.69
C ARG A 220 -11.93 1.81 -9.80
N SER A 221 -11.51 2.12 -11.03
CA SER A 221 -11.44 1.14 -12.12
C SER A 221 -10.43 0.03 -11.80
N ASN A 222 -9.25 0.40 -11.29
CA ASN A 222 -8.24 -0.57 -10.85
C ASN A 222 -8.79 -1.47 -9.73
N LEU A 223 -9.51 -0.90 -8.75
CA LEU A 223 -10.17 -1.69 -7.70
C LEU A 223 -11.20 -2.68 -8.26
N LEU A 224 -12.02 -2.26 -9.23
CA LEU A 224 -12.97 -3.16 -9.89
C LEU A 224 -12.28 -4.29 -10.65
N SER A 225 -11.17 -4.00 -11.33
CA SER A 225 -10.33 -5.01 -11.97
C SER A 225 -9.82 -6.03 -10.96
N VAL A 226 -9.34 -5.59 -9.79
CA VAL A 226 -8.91 -6.46 -8.69
C VAL A 226 -10.05 -7.31 -8.14
N ILE A 227 -11.25 -6.75 -7.94
CA ILE A 227 -12.44 -7.48 -7.49
C ILE A 227 -12.82 -8.58 -8.49
N LEU A 228 -12.81 -8.26 -9.79
CA LEU A 228 -13.08 -9.22 -10.87
C LEU A 228 -11.91 -10.18 -11.12
N GLY A 229 -10.73 -9.86 -10.58
CA GLY A 229 -9.53 -10.69 -10.60
C GLY A 229 -9.69 -12.02 -9.87
N GLY A 230 -10.54 -12.05 -8.84
CA GLY A 230 -11.02 -13.26 -8.18
C GLY A 230 -9.91 -14.16 -7.62
N SER A 231 -9.49 -15.16 -8.39
CA SER A 231 -8.49 -16.17 -8.00
C SER A 231 -7.09 -15.61 -7.71
N THR A 232 -6.78 -14.40 -8.18
CA THR A 232 -5.46 -13.77 -8.01
C THR A 232 -5.25 -13.12 -6.64
N VAL A 233 -6.33 -12.72 -5.97
CA VAL A 233 -6.28 -12.00 -4.69
C VAL A 233 -7.30 -12.59 -3.73
N LYS A 234 -6.91 -12.84 -2.48
CA LYS A 234 -7.81 -13.45 -1.50
C LYS A 234 -9.00 -12.51 -1.22
N PRO A 235 -10.23 -13.04 -1.08
CA PRO A 235 -11.41 -12.21 -0.82
C PRO A 235 -11.26 -11.26 0.38
N LYS A 236 -10.66 -11.75 1.48
CA LYS A 236 -10.37 -10.93 2.67
C LYS A 236 -9.44 -9.75 2.39
N ASP A 237 -8.46 -9.93 1.51
CA ASP A 237 -7.51 -8.88 1.15
C ASP A 237 -8.18 -7.83 0.25
N VAL A 238 -9.14 -8.25 -0.60
CA VAL A 238 -9.96 -7.35 -1.42
C VAL A 238 -10.90 -6.52 -0.55
N GLU A 239 -11.59 -7.14 0.42
CA GLU A 239 -12.46 -6.42 1.37
C GLU A 239 -11.69 -5.35 2.16
N ALA A 240 -10.52 -5.71 2.70
CA ALA A 240 -9.67 -4.76 3.42
C ALA A 240 -9.16 -3.63 2.52
N LEU A 241 -8.85 -3.93 1.26
CA LEU A 241 -8.41 -2.94 0.27
C LEU A 241 -9.54 -1.97 -0.10
N GLU A 242 -10.76 -2.48 -0.28
CA GLU A 242 -11.95 -1.68 -0.56
C GLU A 242 -12.26 -0.73 0.61
N GLU A 243 -12.19 -1.22 1.85
CA GLU A 243 -12.39 -0.39 3.04
C GLU A 243 -11.33 0.73 3.12
N ARG A 244 -10.05 0.38 2.93
CA ARG A 244 -8.96 1.38 2.91
C ARG A 244 -9.15 2.41 1.80
N PHE A 245 -9.56 1.98 0.61
CA PHE A 245 -9.83 2.88 -0.51
C PHE A 245 -10.99 3.84 -0.23
N GLN A 246 -12.09 3.32 0.32
CA GLN A 246 -13.24 4.13 0.67
C GLN A 246 -12.89 5.15 1.76
N LYS A 247 -12.14 4.73 2.78
CA LYS A 247 -11.63 5.63 3.84
C LYS A 247 -10.75 6.72 3.25
N ALA A 248 -9.75 6.34 2.44
CA ALA A 248 -8.82 7.28 1.82
C ALA A 248 -9.54 8.35 0.99
N ILE A 249 -10.55 7.98 0.19
CA ILE A 249 -11.34 8.96 -0.57
C ILE A 249 -12.05 9.94 0.35
N THR A 250 -12.73 9.45 1.39
CA THR A 250 -13.50 10.32 2.29
C THR A 250 -12.61 11.29 3.06
N GLU A 251 -11.45 10.82 3.52
CA GLU A 251 -10.47 11.63 4.23
C GLU A 251 -9.79 12.62 3.29
N LEU A 252 -9.40 12.20 2.09
CA LEU A 252 -8.84 13.05 1.05
C LEU A 252 -9.79 14.20 0.71
N THR A 253 -11.05 13.91 0.39
CA THR A 253 -12.06 14.94 0.07
C THR A 253 -12.31 15.91 1.21
N THR A 254 -12.26 15.43 2.46
CA THR A 254 -12.45 16.30 3.63
C THR A 254 -11.23 17.18 3.87
N ALA A 255 -10.02 16.60 3.76
CA ALA A 255 -8.77 17.30 3.98
C ALA A 255 -8.46 18.32 2.87
N THR A 256 -8.75 18.00 1.60
CA THR A 256 -8.61 18.95 0.47
C THR A 256 -9.47 20.18 0.72
N ARG A 257 -10.77 19.99 1.01
CA ARG A 257 -11.69 21.09 1.30
C ARG A 257 -11.22 21.93 2.49
N SER A 258 -10.83 21.28 3.59
CA SER A 258 -10.34 21.98 4.78
C SER A 258 -9.08 22.81 4.47
N LEU A 259 -8.16 22.28 3.68
CA LEU A 259 -6.93 22.98 3.31
C LEU A 259 -7.23 24.15 2.37
N GLU A 260 -8.11 23.98 1.39
CA GLU A 260 -8.61 25.06 0.52
C GLU A 260 -9.21 26.22 1.31
N GLU A 261 -10.12 25.92 2.22
CA GLU A 261 -10.79 26.92 3.06
C GLU A 261 -9.81 27.65 3.99
N SER A 262 -8.68 27.02 4.34
CA SER A 262 -7.66 27.58 5.23
C SER A 262 -6.67 28.51 4.53
N ILE A 263 -6.37 28.29 3.24
CA ILE A 263 -5.30 28.99 2.54
C ILE A 263 -5.62 30.47 2.36
N GLU A 264 -6.81 30.81 1.84
CA GLU A 264 -7.15 32.21 1.55
C GLU A 264 -7.11 33.13 2.79
N PRO A 265 -7.68 32.75 3.96
CA PRO A 265 -7.54 33.53 5.18
C PRO A 265 -6.10 33.69 5.66
N MET A 266 -5.28 32.63 5.58
CA MET A 266 -3.87 32.68 6.00
C MET A 266 -3.03 33.58 5.09
N GLU A 267 -3.31 33.60 3.78
CA GLU A 267 -2.63 34.51 2.85
C GLU A 267 -2.92 35.98 3.16
N LYS A 268 -4.19 36.31 3.40
CA LYS A 268 -4.60 37.66 3.77
C LYS A 268 -3.98 38.08 5.10
N LEU A 269 -3.90 37.17 6.08
CA LEU A 269 -3.24 37.45 7.35
C LEU A 269 -1.74 37.67 7.14
N LEU A 270 -1.07 36.81 6.35
CA LEU A 270 0.35 36.92 6.07
C LEU A 270 0.68 38.26 5.38
N GLU A 271 -0.03 38.61 4.31
CA GLU A 271 0.16 39.88 3.60
C GLU A 271 -0.04 41.08 4.53
N ALA A 272 -1.07 41.05 5.38
CA ALA A 272 -1.33 42.11 6.34
C ALA A 272 -0.25 42.20 7.43
N THR A 273 0.27 41.06 7.92
CA THR A 273 1.40 41.04 8.87
C THR A 273 2.69 41.57 8.27
N GLU A 274 2.98 41.25 6.99
CA GLU A 274 4.16 41.75 6.29
C GLU A 274 4.05 43.24 6.01
N ALA A 275 2.89 43.71 5.55
CA ALA A 275 2.62 45.13 5.36
C ALA A 275 2.80 45.91 6.67
N GLU A 276 2.31 45.37 7.79
CA GLU A 276 2.44 46.01 9.09
C GLU A 276 3.87 45.96 9.63
N GLN A 277 4.58 44.84 9.46
CA GLN A 277 6.01 44.74 9.79
C GLN A 277 6.84 45.77 9.02
N HIS A 278 6.53 46.02 7.73
CA HIS A 278 7.21 47.05 6.95
C HIS A 278 6.98 48.46 7.51
N LYS A 279 5.75 48.79 7.90
CA LYS A 279 5.46 50.07 8.54
C LYS A 279 6.14 50.19 9.90
N LEU A 280 6.07 49.16 10.75
CA LEU A 280 6.77 49.11 12.04
C LEU A 280 8.28 49.24 11.91
N CYS A 281 8.88 48.67 10.86
CA CYS A 281 10.31 48.85 10.58
C CYS A 281 10.65 50.31 10.27
N SER A 282 9.78 51.03 9.55
CA SER A 282 9.96 52.45 9.26
C SER A 282 9.85 53.28 10.54
N THR A 283 8.78 53.07 11.31
CA THR A 283 8.57 53.80 12.57
C THR A 283 9.65 53.49 13.60
N ARG A 284 10.13 52.24 13.69
CA ARG A 284 11.28 51.88 14.54
C ARG A 284 12.52 52.68 14.19
N LYS A 285 12.91 52.75 12.91
CA LYS A 285 14.08 53.54 12.47
C LYS A 285 13.94 55.00 12.85
N ASP A 286 12.74 55.53 12.72
CA ASP A 286 12.43 56.92 13.00
C ASP A 286 12.44 57.24 14.50
N VAL A 287 11.90 56.35 15.34
CA VAL A 287 12.00 56.43 16.81
C VAL A 287 13.46 56.26 17.27
N GLU A 288 14.24 55.36 16.65
CA GLU A 288 15.67 55.19 16.95
C GLU A 288 16.48 56.46 16.61
N LYS A 289 16.19 57.14 15.49
CA LYS A 289 16.80 58.43 15.15
C LYS A 289 16.46 59.52 16.18
N LEU A 290 15.20 59.58 16.63
CA LEU A 290 14.77 60.53 17.67
C LEU A 290 15.48 60.26 19.01
N LEU A 291 15.63 58.98 19.38
CA LEU A 291 16.39 58.60 20.57
C LEU A 291 17.86 59.00 20.42
N ALA A 292 18.48 58.78 19.26
CA ALA A 292 19.87 59.15 19.00
C ALA A 292 20.09 60.66 19.08
N ALA A 293 19.23 61.47 18.45
CA ALA A 293 19.29 62.94 18.51
C ALA A 293 19.18 63.45 19.96
N ARG A 294 18.28 62.85 20.76
CA ARG A 294 18.12 63.16 22.18
C ARG A 294 19.37 62.80 23.01
N LEU A 295 19.99 61.65 22.74
CA LEU A 295 21.20 61.22 23.44
C LEU A 295 22.43 62.07 23.07
N LEU A 296 22.47 62.62 21.84
CA LEU A 296 23.56 63.45 21.33
C LEU A 296 23.35 64.95 21.57
N GLY A 297 22.14 65.37 22.00
CA GLY A 297 21.80 66.78 22.25
C GLY A 297 21.64 67.62 20.97
N GLU A 298 21.36 66.97 19.84
CA GLU A 298 21.15 67.60 18.53
C GLU A 298 19.67 68.02 18.35
N ASP A 299 19.41 69.01 17.49
CA ASP A 299 18.04 69.41 17.15
C ASP A 299 17.24 68.25 16.55
N ALA A 300 15.98 68.13 16.94
CA ALA A 300 15.14 66.98 16.58
C ALA A 300 15.02 66.85 15.05
N PRO A 301 15.40 65.70 14.47
CA PRO A 301 15.26 65.47 13.03
C PRO A 301 13.79 65.51 12.62
N ALA A 302 13.51 65.95 11.39
CA ALA A 302 12.17 65.88 10.82
C ALA A 302 11.80 64.40 10.61
N VAL A 303 10.85 63.92 11.43
CA VAL A 303 10.43 62.52 11.47
C VAL A 303 8.91 62.47 11.36
N ASP A 304 8.39 61.48 10.62
CA ASP A 304 6.95 61.30 10.33
C ASP A 304 6.21 60.49 11.43
N VAL A 305 6.81 60.36 12.62
CA VAL A 305 6.28 59.57 13.72
C VAL A 305 5.63 60.51 14.75
N ASN A 306 4.31 60.44 14.79
CA ASN A 306 3.47 61.15 15.75
C ASN A 306 2.68 60.17 16.64
N GLU A 307 2.08 60.71 17.70
CA GLU A 307 1.23 59.99 18.65
C GLU A 307 0.11 59.17 17.97
N ASP A 308 -0.55 59.75 16.97
CA ASP A 308 -1.59 59.09 16.17
C ASP A 308 -1.08 57.91 15.34
N VAL A 309 0.18 57.93 14.91
CA VAL A 309 0.79 56.86 14.11
C VAL A 309 1.04 55.64 15.01
N LEU A 310 1.49 55.86 16.25
CA LEU A 310 1.66 54.79 17.23
C LEU A 310 0.32 54.18 17.66
N LEU A 311 -0.73 54.99 17.85
CA LEU A 311 -2.08 54.48 18.16
C LEU A 311 -2.64 53.61 17.02
N LYS A 312 -2.42 54.01 15.76
CA LYS A 312 -2.86 53.23 14.60
C LYS A 312 -2.15 51.87 14.51
N HIS A 313 -0.83 51.83 14.74
CA HIS A 313 -0.09 50.56 14.81
C HIS A 313 -0.63 49.65 15.91
N GLY A 314 -0.90 50.17 17.12
CA GLY A 314 -1.49 49.38 18.20
C GLY A 314 -2.87 48.81 17.86
N ALA A 315 -3.75 49.60 17.23
CA ALA A 315 -5.07 49.16 16.80
C ALA A 315 -5.02 48.14 15.65
N GLU A 316 -4.11 48.32 14.69
CA GLU A 316 -3.91 47.39 13.58
C GLU A 316 -3.35 46.05 14.06
N LEU A 317 -2.43 46.05 15.03
CA LEU A 317 -1.89 44.84 15.67
C LEU A 317 -2.96 44.06 16.43
N GLN A 318 -3.77 44.72 17.24
CA GLN A 318 -4.88 44.08 17.94
C GLN A 318 -5.87 43.46 16.94
N GLY A 319 -6.17 44.18 15.84
CA GLY A 319 -7.00 43.65 14.76
C GLY A 319 -6.37 42.45 14.04
N LEU A 320 -5.05 42.37 13.93
CA LEU A 320 -4.34 41.23 13.37
C LEU A 320 -4.30 40.02 14.32
N GLU A 321 -4.09 40.24 15.61
CA GLU A 321 -4.19 39.19 16.64
C GLU A 321 -5.61 38.62 16.75
N GLU A 322 -6.63 39.47 16.70
CA GLU A 322 -8.04 39.03 16.70
C GLU A 322 -8.37 38.22 15.45
N LYS A 323 -7.87 38.63 14.28
CA LYS A 323 -8.00 37.86 13.03
C LYS A 323 -7.26 36.53 13.10
N ALA A 324 -6.06 36.50 13.66
CA ALA A 324 -5.29 35.27 13.87
C ALA A 324 -6.04 34.31 14.81
N ALA A 325 -6.56 34.81 15.93
CA ALA A 325 -7.34 34.03 16.88
C ALA A 325 -8.67 33.53 16.28
N GLU A 326 -9.34 34.32 15.44
CA GLU A 326 -10.57 33.91 14.76
C GLU A 326 -10.30 32.83 13.69
N ILE A 327 -9.16 32.89 12.99
CA ILE A 327 -8.72 31.82 12.09
C ILE A 327 -8.41 30.55 12.90
N GLU A 328 -7.69 30.66 14.02
CA GLU A 328 -7.34 29.53 14.89
C GLU A 328 -8.56 28.78 15.46
N LYS A 329 -9.67 29.49 15.73
CA LYS A 329 -10.91 28.84 16.17
C LYS A 329 -11.48 27.87 15.13
N ARG A 330 -11.20 28.11 13.84
CA ARG A 330 -11.71 27.28 12.74
C ARG A 330 -10.70 26.21 12.33
N ILE A 331 -9.45 26.60 12.15
CA ILE A 331 -8.38 25.73 11.66
C ILE A 331 -7.07 26.14 12.37
N PRO A 332 -6.24 25.19 12.84
CA PRO A 332 -4.95 25.51 13.42
C PRO A 332 -4.09 26.36 12.47
N LEU A 333 -3.61 27.50 12.96
CA LEU A 333 -2.68 28.35 12.20
C LEU A 333 -1.41 27.58 11.87
N MET A 334 -0.91 27.76 10.64
CA MET A 334 0.39 27.19 10.27
C MET A 334 1.50 27.81 11.11
N PRO A 335 2.50 27.02 11.54
CA PRO A 335 3.55 27.48 12.43
C PRO A 335 4.30 28.74 11.99
N LEU A 336 4.66 28.84 10.69
CA LEU A 336 5.35 30.01 10.16
C LEU A 336 4.50 31.29 10.24
N VAL A 337 3.20 31.18 9.98
CA VAL A 337 2.26 32.30 10.04
C VAL A 337 2.12 32.78 11.48
N ARG A 338 1.99 31.86 12.44
CA ARG A 338 1.99 32.18 13.86
C ARG A 338 3.28 32.88 14.29
N LYS A 339 4.45 32.34 13.91
CA LYS A 339 5.76 32.94 14.21
C LYS A 339 5.90 34.37 13.67
N LYS A 340 5.33 34.67 12.51
CA LYS A 340 5.33 36.03 11.96
C LYS A 340 4.43 36.99 12.73
N VAL A 341 3.26 36.54 13.19
CA VAL A 341 2.38 37.32 14.09
C VAL A 341 3.11 37.58 15.42
N ASP A 342 3.71 36.56 16.02
CA ASP A 342 4.45 36.70 17.28
C ASP A 342 5.63 37.69 17.14
N HIS A 343 6.40 37.58 16.06
CA HIS A 343 7.50 38.50 15.77
C HIS A 343 7.04 39.96 15.59
N LEU A 344 5.86 40.15 15.02
CA LEU A 344 5.27 41.48 14.85
C LEU A 344 4.93 42.11 16.21
N VAL A 345 4.36 41.31 17.12
CA VAL A 345 4.07 41.70 18.51
C VAL A 345 5.36 42.02 19.26
N ASP A 346 6.41 41.21 19.12
CA ASP A 346 7.72 41.45 19.72
C ASP A 346 8.37 42.74 19.16
N SER A 347 8.26 42.97 17.85
CA SER A 347 8.75 44.18 17.18
C SER A 347 8.05 45.43 17.72
N TRP A 348 6.74 45.35 17.95
CA TRP A 348 5.96 46.43 18.55
C TRP A 348 6.36 46.71 19.99
N ASN A 349 6.51 45.67 20.81
CA ASN A 349 6.97 45.79 22.19
C ASN A 349 8.35 46.44 22.28
N ALA A 350 9.27 46.12 21.36
CA ALA A 350 10.56 46.77 21.26
C ALA A 350 10.44 48.27 20.94
N ILE A 351 9.57 48.67 20.01
CA ILE A 351 9.31 50.08 19.69
C ILE A 351 8.76 50.80 20.93
N GLN A 352 7.79 50.21 21.63
CA GLN A 352 7.23 50.77 22.87
C GLN A 352 8.30 50.99 23.95
N GLN A 353 9.26 50.07 24.09
CA GLN A 353 10.40 50.22 25.01
C GLN A 353 11.35 51.35 24.60
N ILE A 354 11.54 51.62 23.31
CA ILE A 354 12.37 52.72 22.82
C ILE A 354 11.63 54.05 23.05
N VAL A 355 10.34 54.11 22.72
CA VAL A 355 9.47 55.29 22.91
C VAL A 355 9.41 55.71 24.38
N SER A 356 9.34 54.77 25.32
CA SER A 356 9.31 55.06 26.76
C SER A 356 10.59 55.74 27.28
N ARG A 357 11.74 55.52 26.62
CA ARG A 357 13.02 56.17 26.95
C ARG A 357 13.14 57.59 26.38
N ILE A 358 12.35 57.94 25.38
CA ILE A 358 12.36 59.27 24.74
C ILE A 358 11.55 60.30 25.56
N GLY A 359 10.59 59.88 26.40
CA GLY A 359 9.79 60.81 27.21
C GLY A 359 8.76 61.65 26.40
N PRO A 360 7.89 62.45 27.04
CA PRO A 360 6.86 63.23 26.34
C PRO A 360 7.52 64.24 25.40
N PRO A 361 7.03 64.45 24.15
CA PRO A 361 5.64 64.29 23.68
C PRO A 361 5.28 62.92 23.06
N LEU A 362 6.17 61.93 23.05
CA LEU A 362 5.90 60.63 22.43
C LEU A 362 5.54 59.52 23.43
N SER A 363 5.46 59.82 24.72
CA SER A 363 5.11 58.87 25.79
C SER A 363 3.63 58.51 25.79
N LEU A 364 3.15 57.83 24.75
CA LEU A 364 1.97 57.01 24.88
C LEU A 364 2.39 55.65 25.41
N VAL A 365 2.21 55.49 26.72
CA VAL A 365 2.00 54.18 27.31
C VAL A 365 0.62 53.74 26.84
N ILE A 366 0.55 52.96 25.76
CA ILE A 366 -0.64 52.13 25.53
C ILE A 366 -0.52 50.98 26.52
N ASP A 367 -0.96 51.21 27.75
CA ASP A 367 -1.18 50.15 28.71
C ASP A 367 -2.27 49.25 28.15
N PHE A 368 -1.88 48.11 27.58
CA PHE A 368 -2.77 46.96 27.52
C PHE A 368 -2.87 46.39 28.94
N GLN A 369 -3.72 47.02 29.75
CA GLN A 369 -4.34 46.36 30.90
C GLN A 369 -5.87 46.43 30.80
N PRO A 370 -6.56 45.34 31.14
CA PRO A 370 -8.01 45.27 31.05
C PRO A 370 -8.63 46.23 32.08
N SER A 371 -9.42 47.18 31.58
CA SER A 371 -10.52 47.87 32.27
C SER A 371 -10.26 48.42 33.68
N THR A 372 -10.21 49.75 33.85
CA THR A 372 -11.25 50.54 34.56
C THR A 372 -10.84 52.01 34.81
N CYS A 373 -11.55 52.93 34.14
CA CYS A 373 -12.07 54.25 34.53
C CYS A 373 -11.33 55.20 35.53
N GLY A 374 -10.98 56.40 35.04
CA GLY A 374 -11.05 57.74 35.70
C GLY A 374 -10.10 58.00 36.89
N VAL A 375 -9.48 59.17 37.11
CA VAL A 375 -9.89 60.57 36.91
C VAL A 375 -8.64 61.48 37.01
N ALA A 376 -8.71 62.65 36.38
CA ALA A 376 -7.78 63.78 36.49
C ALA A 376 -7.34 64.16 37.92
N ALA A 377 -6.09 64.61 38.06
CA ALA A 377 -5.58 65.30 39.25
C ALA A 377 -6.34 66.63 39.48
N PRO A 378 -6.57 67.07 40.75
CA PRO A 378 -5.51 67.83 41.43
C PRO A 378 -5.43 67.67 42.97
N ALA A 379 -4.27 68.11 43.49
CA ALA A 379 -3.93 68.53 44.85
C ALA A 379 -3.85 67.48 45.98
N ILE A 380 -2.63 67.37 46.53
CA ILE A 380 -2.17 66.48 47.60
C ILE A 380 -2.61 67.00 48.99
N PRO A 381 -3.30 66.20 49.81
CA PRO A 381 -3.28 66.32 51.27
C PRO A 381 -2.20 65.39 51.87
N SER A 382 -1.56 65.85 52.94
CA SER A 382 -0.42 65.21 53.62
C SER A 382 -0.62 63.74 54.01
N LEU A 383 0.41 62.93 53.74
CA LEU A 383 0.46 61.46 53.92
C LEU A 383 0.59 60.95 55.38
N ASP A 384 0.48 61.80 56.40
CA ASP A 384 0.76 61.37 57.79
C ASP A 384 -0.29 60.42 58.39
N GLY A 385 -1.50 60.34 57.81
CA GLY A 385 -2.55 59.42 58.25
C GLY A 385 -2.37 57.98 57.74
N TYR A 386 -1.91 57.82 56.50
CA TYR A 386 -1.74 56.51 55.87
C TYR A 386 -0.50 55.78 56.39
N SER A 387 0.57 56.49 56.75
CA SER A 387 1.77 55.85 57.29
C SER A 387 1.55 55.21 58.67
N ARG A 388 0.63 55.73 59.48
CA ARG A 388 0.26 55.10 60.77
C ARG A 388 -0.57 53.85 60.58
N GLN A 389 -1.60 53.90 59.74
CA GLN A 389 -2.44 52.73 59.45
C GLN A 389 -1.65 51.58 58.82
N TRP A 390 -0.70 51.89 57.92
CA TRP A 390 0.20 50.88 57.36
C TRP A 390 1.17 50.30 58.38
N ASN A 391 1.73 51.14 59.27
CA ASN A 391 2.60 50.64 60.34
C ASN A 391 1.84 49.82 61.38
N ASP A 392 0.59 50.16 61.69
CA ASP A 392 -0.24 49.38 62.61
C ASP A 392 -0.61 48.02 62.01
N LEU A 393 -0.99 47.97 60.73
CA LEU A 393 -1.24 46.71 60.01
C LEU A 393 0.02 45.86 59.84
N ALA A 394 1.17 46.48 59.55
CA ALA A 394 2.45 45.78 59.46
C ALA A 394 2.88 45.19 60.82
N ASN A 395 2.68 45.94 61.91
CA ASN A 395 2.94 45.44 63.27
C ASN A 395 1.97 44.33 63.69
N GLU A 396 0.71 44.38 63.28
CA GLU A 396 -0.24 43.28 63.51
C GLU A 396 0.13 42.02 62.72
N LEU A 397 0.57 42.16 61.47
CA LEU A 397 1.09 41.05 60.67
C LEU A 397 2.36 40.45 61.27
N GLU A 398 3.29 41.28 61.75
CA GLU A 398 4.52 40.80 62.38
C GLU A 398 4.23 40.05 63.68
N LYS A 399 3.30 40.55 64.51
CA LYS A 399 2.84 39.83 65.72
C LYS A 399 2.16 38.51 65.37
N TRP A 400 1.36 38.48 64.30
CA TRP A 400 0.68 37.28 63.84
C TRP A 400 1.68 36.22 63.35
N LEU A 401 2.68 36.62 62.55
CA LEU A 401 3.74 35.74 62.08
C LEU A 401 4.59 35.18 63.22
N ARG A 402 5.00 36.01 64.18
CA ARG A 402 5.75 35.55 65.36
C ARG A 402 4.97 34.57 66.24
N LYS A 403 3.65 34.79 66.38
CA LYS A 403 2.78 33.84 67.08
C LYS A 403 2.70 32.51 66.33
N TRP A 404 2.64 32.56 65.00
CA TRP A 404 2.60 31.37 64.16
C TRP A 404 3.91 30.57 64.24
N GLU A 405 5.07 31.24 64.21
CA GLU A 405 6.38 30.61 64.42
C GLU A 405 6.48 29.94 65.80
N ALA A 406 6.04 30.62 66.87
CA ALA A 406 6.06 30.05 68.22
C ALA A 406 5.12 28.84 68.38
N GLU A 407 3.96 28.85 67.72
CA GLU A 407 3.02 27.71 67.71
C GLU A 407 3.57 26.52 66.91
N LEU A 408 4.31 26.76 65.81
CA LEU A 408 4.99 25.73 65.05
C LEU A 408 6.16 25.12 65.82
N GLU A 409 6.99 25.94 66.46
CA GLU A 409 8.11 25.46 67.30
C GLU A 409 7.61 24.68 68.52
N GLY A 410 6.42 25.02 69.06
CA GLY A 410 5.80 24.31 70.18
C GLY A 410 5.16 22.96 69.81
N GLN A 411 5.01 22.64 68.53
CA GLN A 411 4.30 21.46 68.06
C GLN A 411 5.22 20.23 68.04
N GLN A 412 5.43 19.60 69.21
CA GLN A 412 6.13 18.31 69.28
C GLN A 412 5.20 17.19 68.80
N VAL A 413 5.54 16.61 67.65
CA VAL A 413 4.82 15.47 67.06
C VAL A 413 5.51 14.19 67.52
N ASP A 414 4.79 13.33 68.25
CA ASP A 414 5.27 11.99 68.57
C ASP A 414 5.23 11.12 67.31
N PHE A 415 6.41 10.80 66.77
CA PHE A 415 6.60 10.09 65.51
C PHE A 415 6.12 8.62 65.54
N CYS A 416 5.77 8.08 66.72
CA CYS A 416 5.25 6.73 66.86
C CYS A 416 3.71 6.65 66.87
N ASN A 417 3.00 7.79 66.80
CA ASN A 417 1.53 7.83 66.79
C ASN A 417 0.99 8.45 65.49
N GLU A 418 0.47 7.61 64.61
CA GLU A 418 -0.06 7.99 63.29
C GLU A 418 -1.21 9.01 63.38
N ALA A 419 -2.03 8.97 64.44
CA ALA A 419 -3.10 9.93 64.67
C ALA A 419 -2.56 11.33 65.04
N ALA A 420 -1.42 11.41 65.75
CA ALA A 420 -0.78 12.68 66.08
C ALA A 420 -0.12 13.32 64.85
N ILE A 421 0.47 12.50 63.97
CA ILE A 421 1.03 12.95 62.69
C ILE A 421 -0.07 13.46 61.76
N SER A 422 -1.19 12.72 61.63
CA SER A 422 -2.31 13.15 60.80
C SER A 422 -2.91 14.46 61.29
N ALA A 423 -3.09 14.61 62.61
CA ALA A 423 -3.62 15.85 63.19
C ALA A 423 -2.68 17.04 62.97
N ALA A 424 -1.36 16.82 63.03
CA ALA A 424 -0.38 17.87 62.75
C ALA A 424 -0.39 18.29 61.26
N VAL A 425 -0.46 17.31 60.35
CA VAL A 425 -0.55 17.56 58.90
C VAL A 425 -1.83 18.30 58.53
N ASP A 426 -2.97 17.91 59.12
CA ASP A 426 -4.25 18.57 58.86
C ASP A 426 -4.28 20.01 59.41
N ASN A 427 -3.67 20.26 60.56
CA ASN A 427 -3.54 21.61 61.11
C ASN A 427 -2.68 22.52 60.20
N ILE A 428 -1.57 21.99 59.66
CA ILE A 428 -0.72 22.70 58.69
C ILE A 428 -1.48 22.96 57.38
N LYS A 429 -2.25 22.00 56.86
CA LYS A 429 -3.05 22.17 55.63
C LYS A 429 -4.17 23.21 55.78
N VAL A 430 -4.91 23.18 56.88
CA VAL A 430 -5.99 24.16 57.13
C VAL A 430 -5.42 25.59 57.18
N ARG A 431 -4.21 25.75 57.74
CA ARG A 431 -3.56 27.05 57.84
C ARG A 431 -2.88 27.49 56.54
N SER A 432 -2.39 26.57 55.70
CA SER A 432 -1.89 26.93 54.34
C SER A 432 -3.02 27.46 53.44
N LEU A 433 -4.22 26.90 53.56
CA LEU A 433 -5.41 27.39 52.87
C LEU A 433 -5.81 28.82 53.31
N PHE A 434 -5.47 29.20 54.53
CA PHE A 434 -5.69 30.57 55.03
C PHE A 434 -4.70 31.57 54.42
N VAL A 435 -3.43 31.15 54.22
CA VAL A 435 -2.41 31.94 53.51
C VAL A 435 -2.75 32.04 52.01
N ASP A 436 -3.27 30.98 51.39
CA ASP A 436 -3.73 30.99 49.99
C ASP A 436 -4.92 31.93 49.75
N LYS A 437 -5.71 32.25 50.79
CA LYS A 437 -6.80 33.24 50.73
C LYS A 437 -6.33 34.69 50.83
N ILE A 438 -5.10 34.93 51.30
CA ILE A 438 -4.45 36.23 51.20
C ILE A 438 -3.91 36.31 49.77
N SER A 439 -4.50 37.18 48.94
CA SER A 439 -4.17 37.28 47.51
C SER A 439 -2.77 37.86 47.29
N LEU A 440 -1.74 37.04 47.53
CA LEU A 440 -0.34 37.33 47.25
C LEU A 440 -0.06 37.16 45.76
N ARG A 441 0.70 38.09 45.17
CA ARG A 441 1.10 37.99 43.76
C ARG A 441 1.97 36.75 43.58
N GLY A 442 1.82 36.07 42.43
CA GLY A 442 2.37 34.72 42.17
C GLY A 442 3.86 34.50 42.49
N LYS A 443 4.68 35.56 42.52
CA LYS A 443 6.10 35.46 42.94
C LYS A 443 6.28 35.23 44.44
N GLU A 444 5.50 35.88 45.30
CA GLU A 444 5.57 35.69 46.77
C GLU A 444 4.98 34.34 47.18
N LYS A 445 3.94 33.89 46.45
CA LYS A 445 3.37 32.55 46.62
C LYS A 445 4.39 31.46 46.28
N GLN A 446 5.14 31.61 45.18
CA GLN A 446 6.20 30.66 44.78
C GLN A 446 7.37 30.62 45.78
N GLU A 447 7.77 31.78 46.32
CA GLU A 447 8.86 31.85 47.30
C GLU A 447 8.47 31.24 48.65
N LEU A 448 7.21 31.41 49.08
CA LEU A 448 6.67 30.80 50.30
C LEU A 448 6.47 29.28 50.14
N THR A 449 5.98 28.80 48.98
CA THR A 449 5.92 27.36 48.70
C THR A 449 7.30 26.73 48.64
N GLY A 450 8.31 27.42 48.07
CA GLY A 450 9.69 26.94 48.06
C GLY A 450 10.31 26.85 49.46
N LYS A 451 10.04 27.83 50.34
CA LYS A 451 10.49 27.79 51.74
C LYS A 451 9.78 26.70 52.56
N LEU A 452 8.50 26.43 52.27
CA LEU A 452 7.75 25.31 52.87
C LEU A 452 8.29 23.94 52.44
N ASP A 453 8.59 23.74 51.16
CA ASP A 453 9.20 22.51 50.66
C ASP A 453 10.59 22.29 51.25
N GLN A 454 11.37 23.36 51.45
CA GLN A 454 12.70 23.29 52.02
C GLN A 454 12.68 23.02 53.54
N CYS A 455 11.69 23.55 54.27
CA CYS A 455 11.42 23.15 55.65
C CYS A 455 10.99 21.68 55.77
N TRP A 456 10.15 21.20 54.84
CA TRP A 456 9.73 19.80 54.79
C TRP A 456 10.92 18.86 54.51
N TYR A 457 11.82 19.26 53.63
CA TYR A 457 13.04 18.51 53.30
C TYR A 457 14.05 18.49 54.46
N ASN A 458 14.21 19.60 55.18
CA ASN A 458 15.13 19.69 56.31
C ASN A 458 14.64 18.90 57.53
N ASN A 459 13.34 18.86 57.81
CA ASN A 459 12.78 18.05 58.89
C ASN A 459 12.88 16.53 58.62
N ARG A 460 12.94 16.11 57.35
CA ARG A 460 13.15 14.70 56.97
C ARG A 460 14.60 14.22 57.13
N ARG A 461 15.55 15.14 57.34
CA ARG A 461 16.99 14.87 57.54
C ARG A 461 17.43 14.85 59.00
N LEU A 462 16.55 15.17 59.94
CA LEU A 462 16.79 15.15 61.39
C LEU A 462 16.06 14.00 62.12
N GLY A 463 15.59 12.99 61.36
CA GLY A 463 15.17 11.69 61.89
C GLY A 463 16.35 10.77 62.15
#